data_AF-A0AAE1FWM1-F1
#
_entry.id   AF-A0AAE1FWM1-F1
#
_cell.length_a   1.000
_cell.length_b   1.000
_cell.length_c   1.000
_cell.angle_alpha   90.00
_cell.angle_beta   90.00
_cell.angle_gamma   90.00
#
_symmetry.space_group_name_H-M   'P 1'
#
loop_
_entity.id
_entity.type
_entity.pdbx_description
1 polymer ?
#
loop_
_entity_poly.entity_id
_entity_poly.type
_entity_poly.pdbx_seq_one_letter_code
_entity_poly.pdbx_strand_id
1 'polypeptide(L)'
;MVSRLQVVIALLFGVVGVLYQITVDTSTWKATQAGSLFTSPQMLQRFITNPDQVHKWFPMVSQFKTADSRPFGIGKKYQAIYDLPLL
;
A
#
# COMPACT_ATOMS: atom_id res chain seq x y z
N MET A 1 11.63 17.79 34.92
CA MET A 1 11.96 16.66 35.81
C MET A 1 10.91 15.58 35.62
N VAL A 2 11.30 14.38 35.18
CA VAL A 2 10.39 13.24 35.00
C VAL A 2 10.08 12.67 36.38
N SER A 3 8.80 12.53 36.73
CA SER A 3 8.42 11.99 38.03
C SER A 3 8.55 10.46 38.04
N ARG A 4 8.80 9.88 39.22
CA ARG A 4 8.93 8.41 39.37
C ARG A 4 7.67 7.67 38.86
N LEU A 5 6.50 8.30 38.99
CA LEU A 5 5.23 7.79 38.48
C LEU A 5 5.22 7.69 36.94
N GLN A 6 5.74 8.70 36.25
CA GLN A 6 5.82 8.70 34.78
C GLN A 6 6.75 7.59 34.27
N VAL A 7 7.83 7.29 34.98
CA VAL A 7 8.74 6.18 34.65
C VAL A 7 8.04 4.83 34.79
N VAL A 8 7.26 4.63 35.86
CA VAL A 8 6.50 3.39 36.08
C VAL A 8 5.44 3.20 35.01
N ILE A 9 4.71 4.26 34.66
CA ILE A 9 3.70 4.22 33.59
C ILE A 9 4.35 3.88 32.25
N ALA A 10 5.48 4.51 31.91
CA ALA A 10 6.21 4.22 30.67
C ALA A 10 6.71 2.76 30.62
N LEU A 11 7.18 2.21 31.74
CA LEU A 11 7.57 0.81 31.84
C LEU A 11 6.39 -0.14 31.62
N LEU A 12 5.23 0.15 32.21
CA LEU A 12 4.01 -0.65 32.01
C LEU A 12 3.57 -0.66 30.54
N PHE A 13 3.57 0.51 29.88
CA PHE A 13 3.29 0.58 28.44
C PHE A 13 4.33 -0.15 27.59
N GLY A 14 5.61 -0.09 27.96
CA GLY A 14 6.67 -0.84 27.30
C GLY A 14 6.46 -2.36 27.41
N VAL A 15 6.11 -2.85 28.60
CA VAL A 15 5.83 -4.28 28.84
C VAL A 15 4.62 -4.74 28.03
N VAL A 16 3.52 -3.97 28.05
CA VAL A 16 2.34 -4.28 27.24
C VAL A 16 2.67 -4.27 25.74
N GLY A 17 3.44 -3.28 25.26
CA GLY A 17 3.85 -3.19 23.86
C GLY A 17 4.69 -4.39 23.39
N VAL A 18 5.60 -4.88 24.25
CA VAL A 18 6.39 -6.08 23.95
C VAL A 18 5.53 -7.36 24.01
N LEU A 19 4.64 -7.48 24.99
CA LEU A 19 3.77 -8.66 25.14
C LEU A 19 2.70 -8.75 24.03
N TYR A 20 2.22 -7.61 23.55
CA TYR A 20 1.27 -7.52 22.44
C TYR A 20 1.96 -7.30 21.09
N GLN A 21 3.27 -7.54 21.00
CA GLN A 21 3.95 -7.51 19.71
C GLN A 21 3.45 -8.69 18.87
N ILE A 22 2.44 -8.42 18.06
CA ILE A 22 1.95 -9.39 17.08
C ILE A 22 3.07 -9.56 16.05
N THR A 23 3.69 -10.73 16.05
CA THR A 23 4.60 -11.14 14.99
C THR A 23 3.79 -11.28 13.71
N VAL A 24 3.71 -10.20 12.92
CA VAL A 24 3.05 -10.23 11.62
C VAL A 24 3.98 -10.98 10.67
N ASP A 25 3.70 -12.26 10.46
CA ASP A 25 4.35 -13.02 9.41
C ASP A 25 3.90 -12.45 8.05
N THR A 26 4.75 -11.62 7.45
CA THR A 26 4.47 -11.02 6.13
C THR A 26 4.52 -12.03 5.00
N SER A 27 5.00 -13.26 5.24
CA SER A 27 5.07 -14.30 4.21
C SER A 27 3.72 -14.98 3.95
N THR A 28 2.80 -14.94 4.92
CA THR A 28 1.47 -15.56 4.81
C THR A 28 0.46 -14.70 4.05
N TRP A 29 0.76 -13.43 3.78
CA TRP A 29 -0.16 -12.49 3.12
C TRP A 29 0.12 -12.37 1.62
N LYS A 30 0.11 -13.50 0.90
CA LYS A 30 0.14 -13.50 -0.56
C LYS A 30 -1.24 -13.86 -1.11
N ALA A 31 -2.06 -12.85 -1.38
CA ALA A 31 -3.28 -13.03 -2.15
C ALA A 31 -2.93 -13.04 -3.65
N THR A 32 -3.29 -14.11 -4.35
CA THR A 32 -3.19 -14.18 -5.82
C THR A 32 -4.60 -14.12 -6.38
N GLN A 33 -4.88 -13.14 -7.23
CA GLN A 33 -6.14 -13.02 -7.95
C GLN A 33 -5.86 -13.14 -9.44
N ALA A 34 -6.67 -13.94 -10.14
CA ALA A 34 -6.59 -14.11 -11.58
C ALA A 34 -7.95 -13.77 -12.21
N GLY A 35 -7.91 -13.19 -13.40
CA GLY A 35 -9.10 -12.88 -14.20
C GLY A 35 -8.78 -13.08 -15.67
N SER A 36 -9.78 -13.54 -16.43
CA SER A 36 -9.67 -13.71 -17.88
C SER A 36 -10.26 -12.49 -18.58
N LEU A 37 -9.49 -11.88 -19.48
CA LEU A 37 -9.94 -10.78 -20.33
C LEU A 37 -9.89 -11.23 -21.78
N PHE A 38 -11.03 -11.14 -22.47
CA PHE A 38 -11.12 -11.44 -23.90
C PHE A 38 -10.60 -10.26 -24.72
N THR A 39 -9.28 -10.18 -24.86
CA THR A 39 -8.62 -9.12 -25.62
C THR A 39 -7.29 -9.61 -26.19
N SER A 40 -6.71 -8.85 -27.13
CA SER A 40 -5.39 -9.17 -27.64
C SER A 40 -4.30 -8.86 -26.59
N PRO A 41 -3.19 -9.62 -26.57
CA PRO A 41 -2.09 -9.37 -25.63
C PRO A 41 -1.54 -7.93 -25.72
N GLN A 42 -1.53 -7.34 -26.91
CA GLN A 42 -1.06 -5.96 -27.12
C GLN A 42 -1.98 -4.93 -26.48
N MET A 43 -3.30 -5.16 -26.54
CA MET A 43 -4.27 -4.29 -25.87
C MET A 43 -4.19 -4.44 -24.35
N LEU A 44 -4.05 -5.68 -23.85
CA LEU A 44 -3.87 -5.94 -22.43
C LEU A 44 -2.61 -5.26 -21.88
N GLN A 45 -1.50 -5.37 -22.60
CA GLN A 45 -0.25 -4.69 -22.22
C GLN A 45 -0.45 -3.18 -22.12
N ARG A 46 -1.07 -2.56 -23.14
CA ARG A 46 -1.36 -1.10 -23.12
C ARG A 46 -2.30 -0.71 -21.98
N PHE A 47 -3.25 -1.56 -21.64
CA PHE A 47 -4.19 -1.31 -20.55
C PHE A 47 -3.49 -1.33 -19.18
N ILE A 48 -2.59 -2.29 -18.95
CA ILE A 48 -1.87 -2.44 -17.67
C ILE A 48 -0.77 -1.37 -17.53
N THR A 49 -0.08 -1.00 -18.62
CA THR A 49 1.05 -0.06 -18.55
C THR A 49 0.66 1.40 -18.59
N ASN A 50 -0.60 1.72 -18.94
CA ASN A 50 -1.07 3.10 -18.99
C ASN A 50 -1.47 3.61 -17.58
N PRO A 51 -0.78 4.63 -17.04
CA PRO A 51 -1.10 5.27 -15.76
C PRO A 51 -2.56 5.71 -15.62
N ASP A 52 -3.16 6.19 -16.70
CA ASP A 52 -4.52 6.75 -16.68
C ASP A 52 -5.58 5.66 -16.49
N GLN A 53 -5.23 4.38 -16.72
CA GLN A 53 -6.15 3.25 -16.61
C GLN A 53 -6.08 2.55 -15.26
N VAL A 54 -5.16 2.94 -14.36
CA VAL A 54 -4.92 2.27 -13.06
C VAL A 54 -6.20 2.15 -12.23
N HIS A 55 -7.02 3.20 -12.18
CA HIS A 55 -8.28 3.21 -11.45
C HIS A 55 -9.31 2.17 -11.95
N LYS A 56 -9.18 1.69 -13.19
CA LYS A 56 -10.12 0.72 -13.78
C LYS A 56 -9.86 -0.71 -13.36
N TRP A 57 -8.59 -1.08 -13.16
CA TRP A 57 -8.19 -2.43 -12.78
C TRP A 57 -7.73 -2.54 -11.33
N PHE A 58 -7.46 -1.41 -10.67
CA PHE A 58 -7.13 -1.36 -9.26
C PHE A 58 -8.10 -0.42 -8.51
N PRO A 59 -9.28 -0.93 -8.10
CA PRO A 59 -10.38 -0.10 -7.60
C PRO A 59 -10.08 0.59 -6.26
N MET A 60 -9.07 0.14 -5.52
CA MET A 60 -8.64 0.79 -4.27
C MET A 60 -7.92 2.12 -4.50
N VAL A 61 -7.52 2.44 -5.73
CA VAL A 61 -6.87 3.72 -6.06
C VAL A 61 -7.92 4.72 -6.52
N SER A 62 -8.15 5.75 -5.70
CA SER A 62 -9.07 6.84 -6.01
C SER A 62 -8.47 7.88 -6.96
N GLN A 63 -7.17 8.15 -6.83
CA GLN A 63 -6.45 9.06 -7.72
C GLN A 63 -5.06 8.52 -8.04
N PHE A 64 -4.67 8.58 -9.31
CA PHE A 64 -3.33 8.26 -9.78
C PHE A 64 -2.78 9.43 -10.59
N LYS A 65 -1.71 10.07 -10.11
CA LYS A 65 -1.14 11.27 -10.76
C LYS A 65 0.38 11.21 -10.84
N THR A 66 0.94 11.97 -11.78
CA THR A 66 2.38 12.13 -11.90
C THR A 66 2.93 12.88 -10.70
N ALA A 67 4.04 12.38 -10.13
CA ALA A 67 4.74 13.02 -9.01
C ALA A 67 6.04 13.72 -9.45
N ASP A 68 6.48 13.50 -10.69
CA ASP A 68 7.64 14.15 -11.29
C ASP A 68 7.37 14.57 -12.74
N SER A 69 8.29 15.34 -13.33
CA SER A 69 8.22 15.83 -14.72
C SER A 69 9.00 14.97 -15.74
N ARG A 70 9.60 13.84 -15.31
CA ARG A 70 10.41 12.99 -16.19
C ARG A 70 9.56 12.37 -17.32
N PRO A 71 10.14 12.07 -18.50
CA PRO A 71 9.42 11.31 -19.52
C PRO A 71 9.07 9.91 -19.02
N PHE A 72 8.10 9.25 -19.66
CA PHE A 72 7.71 7.88 -19.33
C PHE A 72 8.91 6.93 -19.48
N GLY A 73 9.28 6.25 -18.40
CA GLY A 73 10.46 5.38 -18.38
C GLY A 73 10.78 4.85 -16.98
N ILE A 74 11.85 4.08 -16.88
CA ILE A 74 12.32 3.50 -15.61
C ILE A 74 12.65 4.63 -14.63
N GLY A 75 12.10 4.55 -13.42
CA GLY A 75 12.32 5.55 -12.36
C GLY A 75 11.41 6.77 -12.39
N LYS A 76 10.42 6.81 -13.30
CA LYS A 76 9.29 7.76 -13.25
C LYS A 76 8.47 7.55 -11.98
N LYS A 77 8.18 8.62 -11.25
CA LYS A 77 7.40 8.57 -10.00
C LYS A 77 5.94 8.94 -10.21
N TYR A 78 5.05 8.18 -9.59
CA TYR A 78 3.62 8.45 -9.51
C TYR A 78 3.17 8.50 -8.05
N GLN A 79 2.13 9.28 -7.80
CA GLN A 79 1.44 9.33 -6.53
C GLN A 79 0.07 8.66 -6.68
N ALA A 80 -0.18 7.68 -5.83
CA ALA A 80 -1.48 7.03 -5.69
C ALA A 80 -2.14 7.47 -4.38
N ILE A 81 -3.42 7.84 -4.45
CA ILE A 81 -4.28 8.03 -3.27
C ILE A 81 -5.17 6.81 -3.18
N TYR A 82 -5.19 6.19 -2.00
CA TYR A 82 -5.95 4.98 -1.74
C TYR A 82 -7.22 5.31 -0.96
N ASP A 83 -8.34 4.71 -1.38
CA ASP A 83 -9.57 4.68 -0.59
C ASP A 83 -9.69 3.29 0.03
N LEU A 84 -9.18 3.18 1.25
CA LEU A 84 -9.25 1.93 2.00
C LEU A 84 -10.56 1.95 2.80
N PRO A 85 -11.47 0.97 2.62
CA PRO A 85 -12.62 0.87 3.49
C PRO A 85 -12.12 0.68 4.92
N LEU A 86 -12.34 1.70 5.76
CA LEU A 86 -12.13 1.60 7.19
C LEU A 86 -13.21 0.62 7.71
N LEU A 87 -12.75 -0.49 8.28
CA LEU A 87 -13.58 -1.50 8.95
C LEU A 87 -14.54 -0.88 9.97
#